data_AF-J4I2U2-F1
#
_entry.id   AF-J4I2U2-F1
#
_cell.length_a   1.000
_cell.length_b   1.000
_cell.length_c   1.000
_cell.angle_alpha   90.00
_cell.angle_beta   90.00
_cell.angle_gamma   90.00
#
_symmetry.space_group_name_H-M   'P 1'
#
loop_
_entity.id
_entity.type
_entity.pdbx_description
1 polymer ?
#
loop_
_entity_poly.entity_id
_entity_poly.type
_entity_poly.pdbx_seq_one_letter_code
_entity_poly.pdbx_strand_id
1 'polypeptide(L)'
;MAGKGKSAIAHTIATWSHAHGELGSRYCFDRTRQADRRHEKIWSTIARDLADHDPFIRRELARIVLHDTSELRHTEAVSRQWERLLTVLNNVASMDKPGPVLIIIDALDESGECETRELILDLLSGKRDGASLRTTKLPPNIRILITSRPLSDIHDALHDLPRVQHVSWDDDAFLESTQRDIKTYINGKLGHQDAFGDSDVTELARKSGGHFDIS
;
A
#
# COMPACT_ATOMS: atom_id res chain seq x y z
N MET A 1 -3.57 -10.01 19.40
CA MET A 1 -2.66 -11.10 19.00
C MET A 1 -1.94 -10.71 17.70
N ALA A 2 -0.63 -10.91 17.64
CA ALA A 2 0.19 -10.69 16.44
C ALA A 2 0.02 -11.85 15.44
N GLY A 3 0.09 -11.59 14.13
CA GLY A 3 0.37 -12.62 13.11
C GLY A 3 -0.81 -13.43 12.55
N LYS A 4 -2.06 -13.21 12.95
CA LYS A 4 -3.22 -13.98 12.46
C LYS A 4 -3.71 -13.51 11.08
N GLY A 5 -2.96 -13.75 10.01
CA GLY A 5 -3.52 -13.80 8.63
C GLY A 5 -3.47 -12.53 7.78
N LYS A 6 -3.50 -11.31 8.35
CA LYS A 6 -3.47 -10.07 7.54
C LYS A 6 -2.23 -9.92 6.63
N SER A 7 -1.04 -10.24 7.13
CA SER A 7 0.17 -10.24 6.30
C SER A 7 0.21 -11.40 5.30
N ALA A 8 -0.50 -12.50 5.58
CA ALA A 8 -0.70 -13.59 4.63
C ALA A 8 -1.65 -13.14 3.49
N ILE A 9 -2.73 -12.42 3.81
CA ILE A 9 -3.61 -11.78 2.82
C ILE A 9 -2.84 -10.78 1.96
N ALA A 10 -2.08 -9.87 2.59
CA ALA A 10 -1.23 -8.93 1.87
C ALA A 10 -0.24 -9.65 0.94
N HIS A 11 0.34 -10.77 1.40
CA HIS A 11 1.21 -11.61 0.59
C HIS A 11 0.48 -12.25 -0.59
N THR A 12 -0.72 -12.80 -0.36
CA THR A 12 -1.53 -13.44 -1.40
C THR A 12 -1.95 -12.44 -2.47
N ILE A 13 -2.45 -11.28 -2.07
CA ILE A 13 -2.81 -10.19 -2.97
C ILE A 13 -1.58 -9.69 -3.73
N ALA A 14 -0.42 -9.54 -3.05
CA ALA A 14 0.83 -9.15 -3.71
C ALA A 14 1.24 -10.16 -4.79
N THR A 15 1.19 -11.45 -4.47
CA THR A 15 1.58 -12.53 -5.39
C THR A 15 0.67 -12.55 -6.62
N TRP A 16 -0.64 -12.45 -6.42
CA TRP A 16 -1.60 -12.38 -7.52
C TRP A 16 -1.38 -11.14 -8.37
N SER A 17 -1.27 -9.97 -7.75
CA SER A 17 -1.09 -8.68 -8.46
C SER A 17 0.23 -8.65 -9.23
N HIS A 18 1.29 -9.24 -8.70
CA HIS A 18 2.58 -9.36 -9.39
C HIS A 18 2.46 -10.23 -10.65
N ALA A 19 1.77 -11.36 -10.56
CA ALA A 19 1.52 -12.24 -11.71
C ALA A 19 0.70 -11.57 -12.82
N HIS A 20 -0.11 -10.56 -12.48
CA HIS A 20 -0.92 -9.78 -13.42
C HIS A 20 -0.26 -8.46 -13.85
N GLY A 21 0.97 -8.18 -13.39
CA GLY A 21 1.69 -6.94 -13.73
C GLY A 21 1.15 -5.68 -13.04
N GLU A 22 0.39 -5.84 -11.96
CA GLU A 22 -0.31 -4.75 -11.27
C GLU A 22 0.36 -4.35 -9.95
N LEU A 23 1.21 -5.21 -9.39
CA LEU A 23 1.94 -4.87 -8.16
C LEU A 23 3.01 -3.82 -8.46
N GLY A 24 2.81 -2.61 -7.94
CA GLY A 24 3.78 -1.52 -8.03
C GLY A 24 4.83 -1.54 -6.91
N SER A 25 4.41 -1.82 -5.68
CA SER A 25 5.33 -1.97 -4.54
C SER A 25 4.66 -2.68 -3.37
N ARG A 26 5.47 -3.38 -2.56
CA ARG A 26 5.07 -3.88 -1.24
C ARG A 26 6.06 -3.40 -0.18
N TYR A 27 5.59 -2.55 0.72
CA TYR A 27 6.34 -2.11 1.87
C TYR A 27 5.80 -2.75 3.15
N CYS A 28 6.64 -3.53 3.84
CA CYS A 28 6.25 -4.20 5.09
C CYS A 28 6.99 -3.59 6.26
N PHE A 29 6.25 -3.10 7.26
CA PHE A 29 6.83 -2.69 8.53
C PHE A 29 7.10 -3.91 9.41
N ASP A 30 8.13 -3.79 10.24
CA ASP A 30 8.54 -4.84 11.18
C ASP A 30 9.11 -4.15 12.41
N ARG A 31 8.43 -4.33 13.55
CA ARG A 31 8.80 -3.68 14.81
C ARG A 31 10.19 -4.13 15.30
N THR A 32 10.63 -5.33 14.95
CA THR A 32 11.96 -5.84 15.33
C THR A 32 13.09 -5.10 14.60
N ARG A 33 12.74 -4.35 13.54
CA ARG A 33 13.68 -3.60 12.68
C ARG A 33 13.49 -2.08 12.82
N GLN A 34 13.02 -1.61 13.97
CA GLN A 34 12.85 -0.17 14.23
C GLN A 34 14.15 0.62 14.05
N ALA A 35 15.31 0.04 14.38
CA ALA A 35 16.63 0.67 14.16
C ALA A 35 16.89 1.04 12.69
N ASP A 36 16.25 0.36 11.74
CA ASP A 36 16.39 0.63 10.30
C ASP A 36 15.66 1.92 9.87
N ARG A 37 14.93 2.58 10.79
CA ARG A 37 14.11 3.78 10.55
C ARG A 37 13.20 3.64 9.33
N ARG A 38 12.50 2.50 9.24
CA ARG A 38 11.70 2.14 8.06
C ARG A 38 10.57 3.13 7.76
N HIS A 39 10.08 3.86 8.75
CA HIS A 39 9.10 4.94 8.52
C HIS A 39 9.67 6.10 7.68
N GLU A 40 10.98 6.36 7.74
CA GLU A 40 11.63 7.40 6.92
C GLU A 40 11.86 6.96 5.47
N LYS A 41 11.83 5.66 5.21
CA LYS A 41 12.22 5.06 3.92
C LYS A 41 11.05 4.59 3.08
N ILE A 42 9.83 4.57 3.63
CA ILE A 42 8.62 4.04 2.97
C ILE A 42 8.44 4.62 1.56
N TRP A 43 8.41 5.95 1.43
CA TRP A 43 8.14 6.60 0.15
C TRP A 43 9.29 6.47 -0.83
N SER A 44 10.53 6.59 -0.38
CA SER A 44 11.72 6.35 -1.22
C SER A 44 11.79 4.92 -1.76
N THR A 45 11.36 3.93 -0.96
CA THR A 45 11.33 2.52 -1.36
C THR A 45 10.23 2.29 -2.39
N ILE A 46 9.01 2.77 -2.10
CA ILE A 46 7.88 2.67 -3.04
C ILE A 46 8.22 3.36 -4.37
N ALA A 47 8.83 4.54 -4.33
CA ALA A 47 9.24 5.25 -5.53
C ALA A 47 10.26 4.45 -6.36
N ARG A 48 11.25 3.84 -5.71
CA ARG A 48 12.24 2.99 -6.38
C ARG A 48 11.61 1.75 -7.00
N ASP A 49 10.76 1.03 -6.26
CA ASP A 49 10.10 -0.17 -6.77
C ASP A 49 9.27 0.16 -8.02
N LEU A 50 8.50 1.25 -7.99
CA LEU A 50 7.74 1.74 -9.15
C LEU A 50 8.65 2.11 -10.33
N ALA A 51 9.83 2.70 -10.07
CA ALA A 51 10.82 3.03 -11.10
C ALA A 51 11.49 1.80 -11.72
N ASP A 52 11.60 0.71 -10.96
CA ASP A 52 12.14 -0.55 -11.47
C ASP A 52 11.17 -1.19 -12.45
N HIS A 53 9.86 -1.04 -12.21
CA HIS A 53 8.79 -1.56 -13.06
C HIS A 53 8.46 -0.67 -14.27
N ASP A 54 8.58 0.66 -14.16
CA ASP A 54 8.20 1.59 -15.23
C ASP A 54 9.34 2.58 -15.57
N PRO A 55 9.94 2.49 -16.77
CA PRO A 55 10.96 3.42 -17.25
C PRO A 55 10.52 4.89 -17.30
N PHE A 56 9.21 5.15 -17.48
CA PHE A 56 8.65 6.49 -17.42
C PHE A 56 8.69 7.04 -16.00
N ILE A 57 8.19 6.28 -15.01
CA ILE A 57 8.29 6.63 -13.59
C ILE A 57 9.75 6.90 -13.21
N ARG A 58 10.68 6.04 -13.65
CA ARG A 58 12.12 6.22 -13.44
C ARG A 58 12.63 7.57 -13.94
N ARG A 59 12.23 7.96 -15.15
CA ARG A 59 12.63 9.24 -15.76
C ARG A 59 12.01 10.44 -15.04
N GLU A 60 10.73 10.35 -14.66
CA GLU A 60 10.05 11.40 -13.90
C GLU A 60 10.73 11.62 -12.54
N LEU A 61 11.02 10.54 -11.81
CA LEU A 61 11.74 10.60 -10.54
C LEU A 61 13.15 11.18 -10.70
N ALA A 62 13.90 10.74 -11.70
CA ALA A 62 15.24 11.26 -11.97
C ALA A 62 15.23 12.78 -12.20
N ARG A 63 14.25 13.30 -12.95
CA ARG A 63 14.12 14.74 -13.18
C ARG A 63 13.86 15.50 -11.87
N ILE A 64 12.97 14.99 -11.02
CA ILE A 64 12.65 15.63 -9.74
C ILE A 64 13.87 15.67 -8.82
N VAL A 65 14.65 14.58 -8.78
CA VAL A 65 15.88 14.50 -7.96
C VAL A 65 16.98 15.44 -8.49
N LEU A 66 17.16 15.54 -9.80
CA LEU A 66 18.17 16.41 -10.41
C LEU A 66 17.95 17.90 -10.13
N HIS A 67 16.71 18.31 -9.85
CA HIS A 67 16.37 19.70 -9.50
C HIS A 67 16.27 19.95 -8.00
N ASP A 68 16.65 18.97 -7.16
CA ASP A 68 16.62 19.11 -5.71
C ASP A 68 17.95 19.61 -5.15
N THR A 69 17.94 20.77 -4.50
CA THR A 69 19.16 21.41 -3.96
C THR A 69 19.09 21.68 -2.46
N SER A 70 18.20 21.04 -1.69
CA SER A 70 17.99 21.42 -0.28
C SER A 70 18.38 20.36 0.74
N GLU A 71 19.07 20.80 1.80
CA GLU A 71 19.25 20.05 3.04
C GLU A 71 17.99 20.21 3.92
N LEU A 72 17.39 19.12 4.39
CA LEU A 72 16.13 19.13 5.15
C LEU A 72 16.22 18.35 6.45
N ARG A 73 15.37 18.72 7.41
CA ARG A 73 15.11 17.89 8.59
C ARG A 73 14.40 16.60 8.19
N HIS A 74 14.56 15.54 8.98
CA HIS A 74 14.00 14.21 8.67
C HIS A 74 12.48 14.22 8.37
N THR A 75 11.67 14.93 9.16
CA THR A 75 10.22 15.03 8.95
C THR A 75 9.87 15.73 7.63
N GLU A 76 10.56 16.83 7.32
CA GLU A 76 10.38 17.56 6.04
C GLU A 76 10.80 16.71 4.85
N ALA A 77 11.80 15.84 5.02
CA ALA A 77 12.23 14.92 3.99
C ALA A 77 11.15 13.86 3.68
N VAL A 78 10.47 13.29 4.68
CA VAL A 78 9.43 12.27 4.47
C VAL A 78 8.20 12.87 3.77
N SER A 79 7.71 14.02 4.23
CA SER A 79 6.58 14.71 3.58
C SER A 79 6.91 15.07 2.13
N ARG A 80 8.12 15.58 1.87
CA ARG A 80 8.55 15.89 0.50
C ARG A 80 8.68 14.66 -0.38
N GLN A 81 9.15 13.52 0.14
CA GLN A 81 9.19 12.27 -0.61
C GLN A 81 7.78 11.84 -1.04
N TRP A 82 6.78 11.99 -0.17
CA TRP A 82 5.38 11.71 -0.49
C TRP A 82 4.84 12.64 -1.58
N GLU A 83 5.01 13.96 -1.44
CA GLU A 83 4.58 14.94 -2.44
C GLU A 83 5.18 14.68 -3.83
N ARG A 84 6.46 14.32 -3.87
CA ARG A 84 7.17 13.97 -5.12
C ARG A 84 6.60 12.70 -5.73
N LEU A 85 6.40 11.66 -4.92
CA LEU A 85 5.78 10.43 -5.37
C LEU A 85 4.41 10.72 -5.98
N LEU A 86 3.56 11.52 -5.32
CA LEU A 86 2.25 11.90 -5.85
C LEU A 86 2.35 12.71 -7.14
N THR A 87 3.33 13.61 -7.25
CA THR A 87 3.58 14.37 -8.49
C THR A 87 3.91 13.43 -9.64
N VAL A 88 4.81 12.47 -9.44
CA VAL A 88 5.16 11.47 -10.47
C VAL A 88 3.95 10.62 -10.84
N LEU A 89 3.23 10.09 -9.85
CA LEU A 89 2.06 9.25 -10.09
C LEU A 89 0.98 9.99 -10.88
N ASN A 90 0.73 11.28 -10.57
CA ASN A 90 -0.21 12.10 -11.32
C ASN A 90 0.24 12.37 -12.76
N ASN A 91 1.53 12.62 -12.98
CA ASN A 91 2.07 12.78 -14.34
C ASN A 91 1.90 11.50 -15.16
N VAL A 92 2.22 10.34 -14.58
CA VAL A 92 2.09 9.03 -15.24
C VAL A 92 0.64 8.73 -15.58
N ALA A 93 -0.28 9.05 -14.68
CA ALA A 93 -1.70 8.79 -14.89
C ALA A 93 -2.37 9.66 -15.95
N SER A 94 -1.73 10.77 -16.35
CA SER A 94 -2.20 11.62 -17.44
C SER A 94 -1.93 11.05 -18.84
N MET A 95 -1.20 9.93 -18.92
CA MET A 95 -0.88 9.23 -20.16
C MET A 95 -2.02 8.29 -20.60
N ASP A 96 -2.04 7.90 -21.88
CA ASP A 96 -3.09 7.03 -22.43
C ASP A 96 -3.04 5.60 -21.82
N LYS A 97 -4.09 5.29 -21.05
CA LYS A 97 -4.47 3.98 -20.46
C LYS A 97 -3.39 3.29 -19.59
N PRO A 98 -3.04 3.85 -18.43
CA PRO A 98 -2.31 3.09 -17.42
C PRO A 98 -3.24 2.02 -16.82
N GLY A 99 -2.75 0.77 -16.76
CA GLY A 99 -3.40 -0.30 -16.01
C GLY A 99 -3.45 -0.01 -14.50
N PRO A 100 -4.20 -0.82 -13.73
CA PRO A 100 -4.22 -0.67 -12.27
C PRO A 100 -2.82 -0.89 -11.68
N VAL A 101 -2.47 -0.08 -10.69
CA VAL A 101 -1.21 -0.18 -9.94
C VAL A 101 -1.54 -0.25 -8.46
N LEU A 102 -1.15 -1.36 -7.83
CA LEU A 102 -1.36 -1.64 -6.42
C LEU A 102 -0.08 -1.38 -5.62
N ILE A 103 -0.21 -0.58 -4.57
CA ILE A 103 0.79 -0.37 -3.54
C ILE A 103 0.29 -1.02 -2.25
N ILE A 104 1.11 -1.85 -1.62
CA ILE A 104 0.75 -2.53 -0.38
C ILE A 104 1.62 -2.01 0.77
N ILE A 105 0.99 -1.52 1.84
CA ILE A 105 1.64 -1.14 3.10
C ILE A 105 1.20 -2.15 4.17
N ASP A 106 2.07 -3.09 4.48
CA ASP A 106 1.81 -4.20 5.40
C ASP A 106 2.27 -3.84 6.83
N ALA A 107 1.47 -4.22 7.83
CA ALA A 107 1.72 -4.04 9.26
C ALA A 107 1.96 -2.58 9.69
N LEU A 108 1.13 -1.62 9.25
CA LEU A 108 1.31 -0.20 9.58
C LEU A 108 1.41 0.09 11.10
N ASP A 109 0.78 -0.72 11.95
CA ASP A 109 0.89 -0.65 13.42
C ASP A 109 2.31 -0.93 13.96
N GLU A 110 3.20 -1.44 13.12
CA GLU A 110 4.61 -1.72 13.42
C GLU A 110 5.58 -0.64 12.90
N SER A 111 5.07 0.45 12.32
CA SER A 111 5.87 1.57 11.77
C SER A 111 6.67 2.36 12.82
N GLY A 112 6.31 2.23 14.09
CA GLY A 112 6.95 2.91 15.21
C GLY A 112 5.95 3.23 16.32
N GLU A 113 6.34 4.16 17.18
CA GLU A 113 5.45 4.75 18.19
C GLU A 113 4.38 5.64 17.53
N CYS A 114 3.39 6.05 18.32
CA CYS A 114 2.24 6.83 17.87
C CYS A 114 2.68 8.09 17.09
N GLU A 115 3.65 8.83 17.62
CA GLU A 115 4.17 10.09 17.04
C GLU A 115 4.87 9.85 15.69
N THR A 116 5.52 8.69 15.54
CA THR A 116 6.20 8.32 14.29
C THR A 116 5.19 7.92 13.23
N ARG A 117 4.15 7.17 13.63
CA ARG A 117 3.08 6.71 12.75
C ARG A 117 2.15 7.85 12.33
N GLU A 118 1.95 8.84 13.20
CA GLU A 118 1.12 10.04 12.95
C GLU A 118 1.54 10.73 11.65
N LEU A 119 2.84 10.90 11.39
CA LEU A 119 3.31 11.50 10.14
C LEU A 119 2.86 10.71 8.89
N ILE A 120 2.90 9.38 8.94
CA ILE A 120 2.47 8.54 7.81
C ILE A 120 0.94 8.64 7.64
N LEU A 121 0.20 8.60 8.74
CA LEU A 121 -1.25 8.72 8.76
C LEU A 121 -1.72 10.08 8.25
N ASP A 122 -1.05 11.17 8.63
CA ASP A 122 -1.32 12.52 8.14
C ASP A 122 -1.16 12.63 6.62
N LEU A 123 -0.11 12.01 6.07
CA LEU A 123 0.16 12.02 4.63
C LEU A 123 -0.86 11.17 3.85
N LEU A 124 -1.22 9.99 4.39
CA LEU A 124 -2.22 9.11 3.81
C LEU A 124 -3.63 9.69 3.89
N SER A 125 -3.96 10.40 4.97
CA SER A 125 -5.27 11.01 5.20
C SER A 125 -5.43 12.37 4.53
N GLY A 126 -4.32 13.02 4.17
CA GLY A 126 -4.33 14.37 3.62
C GLY A 126 -4.60 15.47 4.66
N LYS A 127 -4.53 15.14 5.96
CA LYS A 127 -4.76 16.11 7.06
C LYS A 127 -3.70 17.22 7.13
N ARG A 128 -2.49 16.98 6.64
CA ARG A 128 -1.41 17.98 6.59
C ARG A 128 -1.54 19.03 5.48
N ASP A 129 -2.45 18.84 4.54
CA ASP A 129 -2.68 19.79 3.45
C ASP A 129 -3.60 20.94 3.89
N GLY A 130 -3.15 21.79 4.82
CA GLY A 130 -3.86 22.99 5.29
C GLY A 130 -4.19 24.04 4.22
N ALA A 131 -3.88 23.80 2.94
CA ALA A 131 -4.19 24.71 1.83
C ALA A 131 -4.46 24.03 0.46
N SER A 132 -4.46 22.69 0.35
CA SER A 132 -4.54 22.05 -0.96
C SER A 132 -5.24 20.69 -0.92
N LEU A 133 -6.56 20.72 -1.05
CA LEU A 133 -7.38 19.57 -1.43
C LEU A 133 -7.00 18.96 -2.82
N ARG A 134 -5.93 19.46 -3.46
CA ARG A 134 -5.45 19.05 -4.79
C ARG A 134 -4.28 18.07 -4.73
N THR A 135 -3.53 18.02 -3.63
CA THR A 135 -2.29 17.23 -3.52
C THR A 135 -2.50 15.80 -3.05
N THR A 136 -3.66 15.42 -2.52
CA THR A 136 -3.95 14.06 -2.01
C THR A 136 -4.75 13.18 -2.95
N LYS A 137 -5.08 13.65 -4.16
CA LYS A 137 -5.81 12.84 -5.12
C LYS A 137 -4.82 11.89 -5.79
N LEU A 138 -4.70 10.69 -5.21
CA LEU A 138 -4.11 9.56 -5.92
C LEU A 138 -4.80 9.41 -7.28
N PRO A 139 -4.02 9.10 -8.33
CA PRO A 139 -4.59 8.80 -9.62
C PRO A 139 -5.63 7.69 -9.57
N PRO A 140 -6.64 7.70 -10.47
CA PRO A 140 -7.73 6.73 -10.45
C PRO A 140 -7.26 5.29 -10.70
N ASN A 141 -6.09 5.07 -11.31
CA ASN A 141 -5.49 3.76 -11.52
C ASN A 141 -4.62 3.28 -10.34
N ILE A 142 -4.32 4.14 -9.36
CA ILE A 142 -3.53 3.78 -8.18
C ILE A 142 -4.46 3.30 -7.07
N ARG A 143 -4.10 2.20 -6.42
CA ARG A 143 -4.74 1.67 -5.22
C ARG A 143 -3.69 1.46 -4.14
N ILE A 144 -4.02 1.83 -2.91
CA ILE A 144 -3.19 1.53 -1.73
C ILE A 144 -3.97 0.55 -0.85
N LEU A 145 -3.38 -0.62 -0.60
CA LEU A 145 -3.86 -1.58 0.40
C LEU A 145 -3.03 -1.41 1.67
N ILE A 146 -3.68 -1.22 2.80
CA ILE A 146 -3.03 -1.08 4.10
C ILE A 146 -3.49 -2.23 4.99
N THR A 147 -2.57 -2.92 5.64
CA THR A 147 -2.90 -3.85 6.74
C THR A 147 -2.40 -3.27 8.06
N SER A 148 -3.19 -3.44 9.11
CA SER A 148 -2.81 -3.06 10.46
C SER A 148 -3.64 -3.79 11.52
N ARG A 149 -3.20 -3.74 12.77
CA ARG A 149 -4.10 -3.94 13.93
C ARG A 149 -5.05 -2.75 14.07
N PRO A 150 -6.27 -2.97 14.61
CA PRO A 150 -7.25 -1.90 14.82
C PRO A 150 -6.83 -1.02 16.02
N LEU A 151 -5.79 -0.22 15.84
CA LEU A 151 -5.37 0.80 16.81
C LEU A 151 -6.23 2.06 16.61
N SER A 152 -6.53 2.75 17.72
CA SER A 152 -7.41 3.93 17.68
C SER A 152 -6.86 5.05 16.81
N ASP A 153 -5.56 5.32 16.86
CA ASP A 153 -4.91 6.34 16.03
C ASP A 153 -5.02 6.05 14.53
N ILE A 154 -4.87 4.78 14.13
CA ILE A 154 -5.04 4.35 12.73
C ILE A 154 -6.51 4.47 12.31
N HIS A 155 -7.42 4.05 13.19
CA HIS A 155 -8.86 4.15 12.95
C HIS A 155 -9.28 5.62 12.79
N ASP A 156 -8.98 6.48 13.75
CA ASP A 156 -9.33 7.90 13.77
C ASP A 156 -8.71 8.69 12.60
N ALA A 157 -7.56 8.25 12.10
CA ALA A 157 -6.92 8.87 10.95
C ALA A 157 -7.62 8.53 9.62
N LEU A 158 -8.15 7.31 9.48
CA LEU A 158 -8.55 6.76 8.19
C LEU A 158 -10.06 6.46 8.06
N HIS A 159 -10.80 6.33 9.17
CA HIS A 159 -12.19 5.87 9.20
C HIS A 159 -13.13 6.73 8.36
N ASP A 160 -13.11 8.05 8.58
CA ASP A 160 -14.08 8.97 7.98
C ASP A 160 -13.66 9.47 6.58
N LEU A 161 -12.60 8.92 6.00
CA LEU A 161 -12.13 9.35 4.69
C LEU A 161 -13.01 8.76 3.59
N PRO A 162 -13.66 9.57 2.74
CA PRO A 162 -14.64 9.09 1.75
C PRO A 162 -14.05 8.19 0.65
N ARG A 163 -12.72 8.05 0.59
CA ARG A 163 -11.99 7.19 -0.36
C ARG A 163 -11.33 5.99 0.29
N VAL A 164 -11.43 5.85 1.60
CA VAL A 164 -10.92 4.69 2.32
C VAL A 164 -12.08 3.73 2.55
N GLN A 165 -11.84 2.47 2.24
CA GLN A 165 -12.77 1.40 2.56
C GLN A 165 -12.14 0.55 3.65
N HIS A 166 -12.83 0.46 4.77
CA HIS A 166 -12.39 -0.34 5.91
C HIS A 166 -12.96 -1.75 5.77
N VAL A 167 -12.08 -2.73 5.88
CA VAL A 167 -12.45 -4.13 5.99
C VAL A 167 -11.92 -4.59 7.34
N SER A 168 -12.82 -4.86 8.29
CA SER A 168 -12.43 -5.51 9.54
C SER A 168 -12.33 -7.01 9.31
N TRP A 169 -11.24 -7.59 9.78
CA TRP A 169 -10.96 -9.01 9.70
C TRP A 169 -11.03 -9.57 11.12
N ASP A 170 -12.23 -9.51 11.69
CA ASP A 170 -12.57 -10.14 12.96
C ASP A 170 -13.44 -11.35 12.66
N ASP A 171 -12.81 -12.53 12.51
CA ASP A 171 -13.49 -13.80 12.79
C ASP A 171 -12.50 -14.97 12.88
N ASP A 172 -12.75 -15.87 13.83
CA ASP A 172 -12.01 -17.11 14.08
C ASP A 172 -12.29 -18.21 13.01
N ALA A 173 -13.03 -17.88 11.94
CA ALA A 173 -13.20 -18.73 10.75
C ALA A 173 -12.11 -18.42 9.71
N PHE A 174 -10.88 -18.81 10.03
CA PHE A 174 -9.64 -18.25 9.47
C PHE A 174 -9.40 -18.48 7.96
N LEU A 175 -10.04 -19.49 7.34
CA LEU A 175 -9.71 -19.91 5.97
C LEU A 175 -10.73 -19.48 4.92
N GLU A 176 -12.01 -19.80 5.10
CA GLU A 176 -13.05 -19.46 4.13
C GLU A 176 -13.33 -17.95 4.08
N SER A 177 -13.24 -17.25 5.22
CA SER A 177 -13.37 -15.79 5.28
C SER A 177 -12.23 -15.13 4.51
N THR A 178 -10.98 -15.55 4.77
CA THR A 178 -9.78 -15.06 4.08
C THR A 178 -9.90 -15.21 2.56
N GLN A 179 -10.33 -16.37 2.07
CA GLN A 179 -10.50 -16.61 0.64
C GLN A 179 -11.63 -15.75 0.04
N ARG A 180 -12.77 -15.66 0.72
CA ARG A 180 -13.90 -14.82 0.30
C ARG A 180 -13.51 -13.35 0.26
N ASP A 181 -12.74 -12.88 1.21
CA ASP A 181 -12.34 -11.49 1.31
C ASP A 181 -11.28 -11.13 0.27
N ILE A 182 -10.33 -12.03 -0.01
CA ILE A 182 -9.37 -11.87 -1.12
C ILE A 182 -10.13 -11.82 -2.45
N LYS A 183 -11.07 -12.74 -2.68
CA LYS A 183 -11.95 -12.70 -3.88
C LYS A 183 -12.75 -11.42 -3.96
N THR A 184 -13.33 -10.96 -2.86
CA THR A 184 -14.11 -9.73 -2.83
C THR A 184 -13.24 -8.51 -3.17
N TYR A 185 -12.01 -8.48 -2.66
CA TYR A 185 -11.06 -7.41 -2.97
C TYR A 185 -10.62 -7.45 -4.43
N ILE A 186 -10.19 -8.61 -4.94
CA ILE A 186 -9.69 -8.71 -6.32
C ILE A 186 -10.82 -8.50 -7.32
N ASN A 187 -11.93 -9.24 -7.18
CA ASN A 187 -13.02 -9.20 -8.16
C ASN A 187 -13.85 -7.91 -8.08
N GLY A 188 -14.00 -7.35 -6.88
CA GLY A 188 -14.81 -6.16 -6.65
C GLY A 188 -14.02 -4.85 -6.67
N LYS A 189 -12.79 -4.82 -6.14
CA LYS A 189 -12.07 -3.57 -5.82
C LYS A 189 -10.88 -3.28 -6.73
N LEU A 190 -10.25 -4.31 -7.30
CA LEU A 190 -9.24 -4.15 -8.37
C LEU A 190 -9.87 -4.03 -9.76
N GLY A 191 -11.20 -4.23 -9.88
CA GLY A 191 -11.94 -4.00 -11.13
C GLY A 191 -11.93 -5.20 -12.08
N HIS A 192 -11.52 -6.37 -11.60
CA HIS A 192 -11.44 -7.58 -12.40
C HIS A 192 -12.58 -8.54 -12.11
N GLN A 193 -13.75 -8.30 -12.70
CA GLN A 193 -14.88 -9.23 -12.53
C GLN A 193 -14.48 -10.66 -12.91
N ASP A 194 -14.66 -11.58 -11.97
CA ASP A 194 -14.43 -13.03 -12.11
C ASP A 194 -12.99 -13.45 -12.50
N ALA A 195 -11.99 -12.57 -12.37
CA ALA A 195 -10.60 -12.92 -12.70
C ALA A 195 -9.86 -13.68 -11.59
N PHE A 196 -10.42 -13.71 -10.38
CA PHE A 196 -9.87 -14.44 -9.24
C PHE A 196 -10.89 -15.45 -8.72
N GLY A 197 -10.72 -16.71 -9.12
CA GLY A 197 -11.59 -17.83 -8.80
C GLY A 197 -11.04 -18.77 -7.72
N ASP A 198 -11.77 -19.83 -7.42
CA ASP A 198 -11.35 -20.89 -6.49
C ASP A 198 -10.03 -21.56 -6.90
N SER A 199 -9.75 -21.64 -8.20
CA SER A 199 -8.49 -22.18 -8.73
C SER A 199 -7.29 -21.31 -8.37
N ASP A 200 -7.42 -19.98 -8.43
CA ASP A 200 -6.33 -19.05 -8.13
C ASP A 200 -6.01 -19.04 -6.65
N VAL A 201 -7.06 -19.13 -5.83
CA VAL A 201 -6.96 -19.30 -4.39
C VAL A 201 -6.22 -20.60 -4.04
N THR A 202 -6.59 -21.71 -4.68
CA THR A 202 -5.95 -23.01 -4.49
C THR A 202 -4.48 -22.99 -4.93
N GLU A 203 -4.18 -22.32 -6.03
CA GLU A 203 -2.81 -22.20 -6.52
C GLU A 203 -1.94 -21.30 -5.63
N LEU A 204 -2.49 -20.23 -5.07
CA LEU A 204 -1.80 -19.37 -4.10
C LEU A 204 -1.59 -20.08 -2.76
N ALA A 205 -2.56 -20.87 -2.31
CA ALA A 205 -2.43 -21.76 -1.16
C ALA A 205 -1.28 -22.76 -1.33
N ARG A 206 -1.16 -23.35 -2.53
CA ARG A 206 -0.07 -24.25 -2.88
C ARG A 206 1.29 -23.53 -2.95
N LYS A 207 1.35 -22.34 -3.55
CA LYS A 207 2.59 -21.55 -3.71
C LYS A 207 3.11 -20.94 -2.40
N SER A 208 2.24 -20.72 -1.42
CA SER A 208 2.60 -20.19 -0.09
C SER A 208 3.10 -21.25 0.90
N GLY A 209 3.33 -22.49 0.46
CA GLY A 209 3.95 -23.55 1.27
C GLY A 209 2.96 -24.49 1.97
N GLY A 210 1.69 -24.51 1.57
CA GLY A 210 0.75 -25.57 1.95
C GLY A 210 0.03 -25.41 3.28
N HIS A 211 -0.06 -24.20 3.86
CA HIS A 211 -0.94 -23.93 5.01
C HIS A 211 -2.30 -23.39 4.60
N PHE A 212 -3.04 -24.16 3.80
CA PHE A 212 -4.47 -23.98 3.60
C PHE A 212 -5.08 -25.36 3.36
N ASP A 213 -5.70 -25.94 4.38
CA ASP A 213 -6.46 -27.17 4.22
C ASP A 213 -7.82 -26.85 3.60
N ILE A 214 -8.11 -27.52 2.47
CA ILE A 214 -9.35 -27.40 1.71
C ILE A 214 -10.16 -28.67 1.99
N SER A 215 -11.34 -28.53 2.59
CA SER A 215 -12.38 -29.54 2.60
C SER A 215 -13.75 -28.88 2.52
#